data_AF-A0A9W7CC69-F1
#
_entry.id   AF-A0A9W7CC69-F1
#
_cell.length_a   1.000
_cell.length_b   1.000
_cell.length_c   1.000
_cell.angle_alpha   90.00
_cell.angle_beta   90.00
_cell.angle_gamma   90.00
#
_symmetry.space_group_name_H-M   'P 1'
#
loop_
_entity.id
_entity.type
_entity.pdbx_description
1 polymer ?
#
loop_
_entity_poly.entity_id
_entity_poly.type
_entity_poly.pdbx_seq_one_letter_code
_entity_poly.pdbx_strand_id
1 'polypeptide(L)'
;MASFTSKAENIQGFATIEEAHNEMLECARYGDPEDIGTLRSLVSHSSIDVNYSDSGGSTALHKACANGKKDAVAVLLSHPGCSHTANAAGNTPLHWASSNGEVEIVKMLVDRFKDLDVLAKNSFGKWIAKLCSEGQFEGSSVLELGGGCGVPGIACGVYGNPLSVQITDLTTATLSNLQFNIDLNRGDYGGRTRVESFRLDWADEATYPEGKADSIIGADLVYTDDIVPLLLKVLDGVLAKGGSFFYCAPDDGRAGLKTFIEALRGGGWEVRREVKAEGEYLENPLESKDDEMCFLCFNELGEKRFMFYEFVKR
;
A
#
# COMPACT_ATOMS: atom_id res chain seq x y z
N MET A 1 -29.73 42.21 -15.23
CA MET A 1 -29.43 40.84 -14.74
C MET A 1 -29.65 39.89 -15.90
N ALA A 2 -28.58 39.38 -16.50
CA ALA A 2 -28.68 38.37 -17.54
C ALA A 2 -28.92 37.01 -16.86
N SER A 3 -30.10 36.44 -17.13
CA SER A 3 -30.44 35.07 -16.74
C SER A 3 -29.58 34.09 -17.54
N PHE A 4 -28.61 33.46 -16.87
CA PHE A 4 -27.96 32.26 -17.39
C PHE A 4 -28.88 31.07 -17.15
N THR A 5 -29.88 30.87 -18.01
CA THR A 5 -30.49 29.55 -18.13
C THR A 5 -29.48 28.65 -18.82
N SER A 6 -28.76 27.87 -18.03
CA SER A 6 -28.09 26.65 -18.46
C SER A 6 -29.04 25.88 -19.37
N LYS A 7 -28.67 25.71 -20.64
CA LYS A 7 -29.42 24.82 -21.53
C LYS A 7 -29.25 23.43 -20.95
N ALA A 8 -30.33 22.85 -20.43
CA ALA A 8 -30.37 21.43 -20.11
C ALA A 8 -30.04 20.66 -21.40
N GLU A 9 -28.82 20.15 -21.50
CA GLU A 9 -28.47 19.17 -22.51
C GLU A 9 -29.28 17.92 -22.17
N ASN A 10 -30.23 17.60 -23.05
CA ASN A 10 -31.22 16.56 -22.82
C ASN A 10 -30.54 15.18 -22.92
N ILE A 11 -30.19 14.59 -21.78
CA ILE A 11 -29.69 13.22 -21.71
C ILE A 11 -30.92 12.32 -21.63
N GLN A 12 -31.09 11.46 -22.64
CA GLN A 12 -32.27 10.63 -22.75
C GLN A 12 -32.49 9.80 -21.47
N GLY A 13 -33.64 10.00 -20.82
CA GLY A 13 -34.02 9.29 -19.59
C GLY A 13 -33.84 10.10 -18.30
N PHE A 14 -33.20 11.27 -18.34
CA PHE A 14 -32.91 12.08 -17.16
C PHE A 14 -33.46 13.50 -17.31
N ALA A 15 -34.03 14.07 -16.24
CA ALA A 15 -34.56 15.43 -16.26
C ALA A 15 -33.45 16.46 -16.10
N THR A 16 -32.33 16.10 -15.46
CA THR A 16 -31.16 16.96 -15.29
C THR A 16 -29.84 16.22 -15.51
N ILE A 17 -28.77 16.98 -15.72
CA ILE A 17 -27.41 16.43 -15.79
C ILE A 17 -26.95 15.84 -14.44
N GLU A 18 -27.37 16.45 -13.34
CA GLU A 18 -27.06 15.98 -11.99
C GLU A 18 -27.71 14.63 -11.70
N GLU A 19 -28.95 14.42 -12.13
CA GLU A 19 -29.61 13.11 -12.05
C GLU A 19 -28.85 12.05 -12.85
N ALA A 20 -28.43 12.37 -14.09
CA ALA A 20 -27.66 11.45 -14.92
C ALA A 20 -26.28 11.14 -14.30
N HIS A 21 -25.65 12.11 -13.66
CA HIS A 21 -24.41 11.94 -12.91
C HIS A 21 -24.58 11.06 -11.67
N ASN A 22 -25.65 11.27 -10.90
CA ASN A 22 -25.95 10.42 -9.76
C ASN A 22 -26.26 8.99 -10.21
N GLU A 23 -26.99 8.80 -11.30
CA GLU A 23 -27.23 7.48 -11.89
C GLU A 23 -25.92 6.80 -12.31
N MET A 24 -24.98 7.54 -12.90
CA MET A 24 -23.63 7.02 -13.21
C MET A 24 -22.93 6.46 -11.96
N LEU A 25 -23.07 7.13 -10.80
CA LEU A 25 -22.53 6.64 -9.53
C LEU A 25 -23.25 5.39 -9.01
N GLU A 26 -24.57 5.28 -9.20
CA GLU A 26 -25.37 4.11 -8.82
C GLU A 26 -25.04 2.91 -9.70
N CYS A 27 -25.07 3.06 -11.02
CA CYS A 27 -24.74 2.01 -11.97
C CYS A 27 -23.32 1.46 -11.73
N ALA A 28 -22.37 2.33 -11.42
CA ALA A 28 -21.01 1.89 -11.09
C ALA A 28 -20.94 1.11 -9.77
N ARG A 29 -21.84 1.39 -8.81
CA ARG A 29 -21.88 0.72 -7.51
C ARG A 29 -22.48 -0.67 -7.58
N TYR A 30 -23.59 -0.83 -8.29
CA TYR A 30 -24.33 -2.09 -8.37
C TYR A 30 -23.83 -2.98 -9.51
N GLY A 31 -23.55 -2.39 -10.66
CA GLY A 31 -22.86 -3.03 -11.79
C GLY A 31 -23.59 -4.26 -12.34
N ASP A 32 -24.92 -4.30 -12.25
CA ASP A 32 -25.70 -5.33 -12.92
C ASP A 32 -25.73 -5.14 -14.45
N PRO A 33 -26.19 -6.11 -15.25
CA PRO A 33 -26.12 -5.99 -16.71
C PRO A 33 -26.86 -4.76 -17.28
N GLU A 34 -27.93 -4.30 -16.63
CA GLU A 34 -28.67 -3.09 -17.03
C GLU A 34 -27.86 -1.85 -16.67
N ASP A 35 -27.30 -1.80 -15.47
CA ASP A 35 -26.38 -0.75 -15.02
C ASP A 35 -25.21 -0.57 -15.98
N ILE A 36 -24.60 -1.65 -16.45
CA ILE A 36 -23.46 -1.58 -17.40
C ILE A 36 -23.89 -0.97 -18.73
N GLY A 37 -25.12 -1.24 -19.18
CA GLY A 37 -25.69 -0.62 -20.37
C GLY A 37 -25.87 0.88 -20.20
N THR A 38 -26.50 1.28 -19.09
CA THR A 38 -26.73 2.68 -18.73
C THR A 38 -25.42 3.44 -18.52
N LEU A 39 -24.48 2.87 -17.76
CA LEU A 39 -23.16 3.44 -17.49
C LEU A 39 -22.40 3.70 -18.78
N ARG A 40 -22.41 2.75 -19.74
CA ARG A 40 -21.75 2.92 -21.04
C ARG A 40 -22.37 4.07 -21.84
N SER A 41 -23.71 4.16 -21.83
CA SER A 41 -24.43 5.24 -22.50
C SER A 41 -24.05 6.60 -21.90
N LEU A 42 -24.11 6.72 -20.57
CA LEU A 42 -23.78 7.94 -19.84
C LEU A 42 -22.34 8.38 -20.07
N VAL A 43 -21.37 7.49 -19.86
CA VAL A 43 -19.93 7.80 -19.99
C VAL A 43 -19.55 8.18 -21.43
N SER A 44 -20.32 7.75 -22.44
CA SER A 44 -20.09 8.15 -23.83
C SER A 44 -20.66 9.52 -24.19
N HIS A 45 -21.52 10.09 -23.34
CA HIS A 45 -22.19 11.34 -23.60
C HIS A 45 -21.28 12.54 -23.27
N SER A 46 -21.11 13.48 -24.21
CA SER A 46 -20.12 14.57 -24.09
C SER A 46 -20.35 15.52 -22.92
N SER A 47 -21.57 15.55 -22.38
CA SER A 47 -21.93 16.39 -21.24
C SER A 47 -21.61 15.73 -19.89
N ILE A 48 -21.47 14.40 -19.86
CA ILE A 48 -21.21 13.66 -18.63
C ILE A 48 -19.72 13.78 -18.28
N ASP A 49 -19.45 14.47 -17.19
CA ASP A 49 -18.18 14.34 -16.49
C ASP A 49 -18.04 12.94 -15.85
N VAL A 50 -17.18 12.10 -16.41
CA VAL A 50 -16.86 10.75 -15.89
C VAL A 50 -16.26 10.78 -14.48
N ASN A 51 -15.69 11.92 -14.06
CA ASN A 51 -15.10 12.09 -12.74
C ASN A 51 -16.02 12.86 -11.79
N TYR A 52 -17.31 13.02 -12.13
CA TYR A 52 -18.29 13.50 -11.18
C TYR A 52 -18.24 12.67 -9.89
N SER A 53 -18.38 13.36 -8.75
CA SER A 53 -18.24 12.77 -7.44
C SER A 53 -19.40 13.13 -6.52
N ASP A 54 -19.70 12.25 -5.58
CA ASP A 54 -20.61 12.56 -4.47
C ASP A 54 -20.03 13.61 -3.51
N SER A 55 -20.78 13.96 -2.45
CA SER A 55 -20.36 14.93 -1.45
C SER A 55 -19.10 14.54 -0.67
N GLY A 56 -18.71 13.27 -0.68
CA GLY A 56 -17.46 12.78 -0.09
C GLY A 56 -16.29 12.77 -1.07
N GLY A 57 -16.47 13.27 -2.29
CA GLY A 57 -15.48 13.22 -3.36
C GLY A 57 -15.32 11.83 -3.99
N SER A 58 -16.24 10.90 -3.76
CA SER A 58 -16.16 9.55 -4.35
C SER A 58 -16.78 9.54 -5.75
N THR A 59 -15.97 9.21 -6.75
CA THR A 59 -16.38 9.08 -8.16
C THR A 59 -16.99 7.71 -8.48
N ALA A 60 -17.53 7.55 -9.69
CA ALA A 60 -18.02 6.25 -10.19
C ALA A 60 -16.93 5.17 -10.10
N LEU A 61 -15.67 5.51 -10.40
CA LEU A 61 -14.55 4.56 -10.31
C LEU A 61 -14.31 4.10 -8.87
N HIS A 62 -14.45 4.98 -7.87
CA HIS A 62 -14.39 4.57 -6.46
C HIS A 62 -15.49 3.57 -6.13
N LYS A 63 -16.74 3.84 -6.53
CA LYS A 63 -17.88 2.96 -6.23
C LYS A 63 -17.73 1.58 -6.87
N ALA A 64 -17.29 1.53 -8.13
CA ALA A 64 -17.04 0.27 -8.83
C ALA A 64 -15.91 -0.55 -8.19
N CYS A 65 -14.81 0.09 -7.81
CA CYS A 65 -13.69 -0.56 -7.11
C CYS A 65 -14.10 -1.04 -5.71
N ALA A 66 -14.85 -0.24 -4.96
CA ALA A 66 -15.33 -0.57 -3.62
C ALA A 66 -16.35 -1.72 -3.59
N ASN A 67 -16.96 -2.08 -4.72
CA ASN A 67 -17.99 -3.12 -4.78
C ASN A 67 -17.60 -4.28 -5.73
N GLY A 68 -16.34 -4.36 -6.17
CA GLY A 68 -15.88 -5.46 -7.02
C GLY A 68 -16.50 -5.49 -8.43
N LYS A 69 -16.99 -4.35 -8.93
CA LYS A 69 -17.75 -4.28 -10.19
C LYS A 69 -16.81 -4.17 -11.39
N LYS A 70 -16.14 -5.28 -11.71
CA LYS A 70 -15.12 -5.34 -12.78
C LYS A 70 -15.58 -4.77 -14.12
N ASP A 71 -16.79 -5.10 -14.56
CA ASP A 71 -17.31 -4.61 -15.85
C ASP A 71 -17.56 -3.10 -15.83
N ALA A 72 -18.02 -2.56 -14.70
CA ALA A 72 -18.17 -1.11 -14.52
C ALA A 72 -16.80 -0.42 -14.51
N VAL A 73 -15.80 -0.99 -13.83
CA VAL A 73 -14.41 -0.52 -13.89
C VAL A 73 -13.91 -0.50 -15.34
N ALA A 74 -14.15 -1.56 -16.11
CA ALA A 74 -13.73 -1.62 -17.51
C ALA A 74 -14.37 -0.52 -18.37
N VAL A 75 -15.68 -0.26 -18.19
CA VAL A 75 -16.37 0.84 -18.88
C VAL A 75 -15.76 2.18 -18.51
N LEU A 76 -15.55 2.45 -17.22
CA LEU A 76 -15.00 3.73 -16.76
C LEU A 76 -13.57 3.96 -17.25
N LEU A 77 -12.68 2.97 -17.11
CA LEU A 77 -11.27 3.08 -17.53
C LEU A 77 -11.11 3.22 -19.05
N SER A 78 -12.10 2.78 -19.83
CA SER A 78 -12.12 2.98 -21.28
C SER A 78 -12.31 4.45 -21.69
N HIS A 79 -12.83 5.28 -20.79
CA HIS A 79 -12.95 6.71 -21.03
C HIS A 79 -11.58 7.41 -20.87
N PRO A 80 -11.10 8.16 -21.88
CA PRO A 80 -9.77 8.77 -21.83
C PRO A 80 -9.57 9.73 -20.66
N GLY A 81 -10.64 10.44 -20.27
CA GLY A 81 -10.64 11.39 -19.16
C GLY A 81 -10.83 10.78 -17.77
N CYS A 82 -11.03 9.47 -17.63
CA CYS A 82 -11.16 8.84 -16.32
C CYS A 82 -9.88 9.03 -15.50
N SER A 83 -10.01 9.49 -14.25
CA SER A 83 -8.91 9.75 -13.33
C SER A 83 -8.93 8.81 -12.13
N HIS A 84 -7.83 8.77 -11.39
CA HIS A 84 -7.68 8.00 -10.14
C HIS A 84 -7.51 8.90 -8.90
N THR A 85 -8.01 10.14 -8.98
CA THR A 85 -7.85 11.14 -7.92
C THR A 85 -8.46 10.68 -6.60
N ALA A 86 -7.83 11.08 -5.49
CA ALA A 86 -8.32 10.79 -4.15
C ALA A 86 -9.64 11.52 -3.84
N ASN A 87 -10.50 10.88 -3.05
CA ASN A 87 -11.69 11.48 -2.46
C ASN A 87 -11.35 12.40 -1.27
N ALA A 88 -12.36 12.96 -0.60
CA ALA A 88 -12.16 13.90 0.51
C ALA A 88 -11.44 13.30 1.73
N ALA A 89 -11.45 11.97 1.87
CA ALA A 89 -10.71 11.23 2.90
C ALA A 89 -9.30 10.80 2.44
N GLY A 90 -8.82 11.29 1.30
CA GLY A 90 -7.51 10.89 0.75
C GLY A 90 -7.52 9.53 0.05
N ASN A 91 -8.68 8.90 -0.11
CA ASN A 91 -8.78 7.55 -0.66
C ASN A 91 -8.95 7.53 -2.18
N THR A 92 -8.09 6.79 -2.88
CA THR A 92 -8.16 6.59 -4.34
C THR A 92 -9.00 5.36 -4.69
N PRO A 93 -9.40 5.16 -5.96
CA PRO A 93 -10.09 3.93 -6.36
C PRO A 93 -9.26 2.66 -6.10
N LEU A 94 -7.94 2.76 -6.19
CA LEU A 94 -7.02 1.67 -5.86
C LEU A 94 -7.16 1.25 -4.40
N HIS A 95 -7.26 2.20 -3.46
CA HIS A 95 -7.46 1.88 -2.05
C HIS A 95 -8.68 0.98 -1.89
N TRP A 96 -9.81 1.36 -2.49
CA TRP A 96 -11.03 0.55 -2.39
C TRP A 96 -10.91 -0.84 -3.03
N ALA A 97 -10.30 -0.96 -4.22
CA ALA A 97 -10.07 -2.26 -4.85
C ALA A 97 -9.15 -3.16 -4.00
N SER A 98 -8.06 -2.59 -3.47
CA SER A 98 -7.11 -3.29 -2.63
C SER A 98 -7.73 -3.73 -1.30
N SER A 99 -8.48 -2.85 -0.61
CA SER A 99 -9.15 -3.12 0.67
C SER A 99 -10.11 -4.30 0.61
N ASN A 100 -10.69 -4.54 -0.56
CA ASN A 100 -11.68 -5.59 -0.78
C ASN A 100 -11.10 -6.83 -1.47
N GLY A 101 -9.77 -6.88 -1.69
CA GLY A 101 -9.12 -8.03 -2.32
C GLY A 101 -9.42 -8.21 -3.81
N GLU A 102 -9.84 -7.15 -4.51
CA GLU A 102 -10.28 -7.21 -5.91
C GLU A 102 -9.09 -7.22 -6.89
N VAL A 103 -8.36 -8.34 -6.92
CA VAL A 103 -7.07 -8.49 -7.64
C VAL A 103 -7.17 -8.11 -9.11
N GLU A 104 -8.23 -8.53 -9.81
CA GLU A 104 -8.40 -8.22 -11.23
C GLU A 104 -8.61 -6.73 -11.46
N ILE A 105 -9.34 -6.05 -10.57
CA ILE A 105 -9.57 -4.61 -10.64
C ILE A 105 -8.28 -3.84 -10.38
N VAL A 106 -7.47 -4.27 -9.40
CA VAL A 106 -6.18 -3.60 -9.15
C VAL A 106 -5.27 -3.70 -10.38
N LYS A 107 -5.19 -4.87 -11.01
CA LYS A 107 -4.44 -5.03 -12.27
C LYS A 107 -4.90 -4.03 -13.33
N MET A 108 -6.22 -3.91 -13.52
CA MET A 108 -6.79 -2.95 -14.48
C MET A 108 -6.41 -1.50 -14.16
N LEU A 109 -6.41 -1.11 -12.88
CA LEU A 109 -6.04 0.24 -12.45
C LEU A 109 -4.56 0.53 -12.70
N VAL A 110 -3.65 -0.37 -12.30
CA VAL A 110 -2.20 -0.21 -12.49
C VAL A 110 -1.82 -0.26 -13.97
N ASP A 111 -2.53 -1.07 -14.77
CA ASP A 111 -2.33 -1.10 -16.20
C ASP A 111 -2.73 0.22 -16.86
N ARG A 112 -3.81 0.85 -16.39
CA ARG A 112 -4.37 2.09 -16.95
C ARG A 112 -3.63 3.35 -16.48
N PHE A 113 -3.20 3.40 -15.23
CA PHE A 113 -2.62 4.59 -14.59
C PHE A 113 -1.15 4.35 -14.27
N LYS A 114 -0.26 4.74 -15.19
CA LYS A 114 1.19 4.52 -15.04
C LYS A 114 1.84 5.42 -14.00
N ASP A 115 1.16 6.49 -13.61
CA ASP A 115 1.51 7.43 -12.54
C ASP A 115 0.96 7.04 -11.17
N LEU A 116 0.24 5.91 -11.08
CA LEU A 116 -0.32 5.40 -9.84
C LEU A 116 0.80 4.82 -8.97
N ASP A 117 1.30 5.63 -8.05
CA ASP A 117 2.24 5.18 -7.02
C ASP A 117 1.49 4.39 -5.94
N VAL A 118 1.53 3.07 -6.06
CA VAL A 118 0.95 2.16 -5.08
C VAL A 118 1.74 2.17 -3.77
N LEU A 119 3.02 2.54 -3.77
CA LEU A 119 3.93 2.38 -2.63
C LEU A 119 3.90 3.55 -1.64
N ALA A 120 3.51 4.75 -2.07
CA ALA A 120 3.48 5.97 -1.25
C ALA A 120 2.27 6.10 -0.30
N LYS A 121 1.63 4.98 0.07
CA LYS A 121 0.33 5.02 0.76
C LYS A 121 0.33 4.47 2.19
N ASN A 122 1.28 3.62 2.59
CA ASN A 122 1.44 3.21 3.99
C ASN A 122 2.42 4.13 4.74
N SER A 123 2.28 4.22 6.06
CA SER A 123 3.11 5.09 6.89
C SER A 123 4.56 4.62 6.88
N PHE A 124 4.79 3.31 6.97
CA PHE A 124 6.15 2.78 6.98
C PHE A 124 6.82 2.90 5.61
N GLY A 125 6.15 2.59 4.51
CA GLY A 125 6.73 2.75 3.16
C GLY A 125 6.97 4.21 2.79
N LYS A 126 6.11 5.15 3.22
CA LYS A 126 6.41 6.60 3.12
C LYS A 126 7.66 6.98 3.91
N TRP A 127 7.81 6.46 5.14
CA TRP A 127 9.02 6.71 5.94
C TRP A 127 10.26 6.12 5.27
N ILE A 128 10.19 4.89 4.75
CA ILE A 128 11.27 4.28 3.96
C ILE A 128 11.59 5.12 2.71
N ALA A 129 10.59 5.60 1.97
CA ALA A 129 10.80 6.46 0.80
C ALA A 129 11.49 7.78 1.18
N LYS A 130 11.15 8.37 2.33
CA LYS A 130 11.87 9.53 2.86
C LYS A 130 13.33 9.20 3.15
N LEU A 131 13.61 8.09 3.85
CA LEU A 131 14.99 7.63 4.10
C LEU A 131 15.76 7.35 2.79
N CYS A 132 15.07 6.81 1.78
CA CYS A 132 15.64 6.62 0.45
C CYS A 132 16.08 7.94 -0.18
N SER A 133 15.24 8.99 -0.09
CA SER A 133 15.59 10.33 -0.58
C SER A 133 16.77 10.97 0.17
N GLU A 134 17.05 10.51 1.38
CA GLU A 134 18.21 10.89 2.21
C GLU A 134 19.46 10.04 1.92
N GLY A 135 19.37 9.06 1.00
CA GLY A 135 20.48 8.18 0.62
C GLY A 135 20.72 6.99 1.55
N GLN A 136 19.80 6.69 2.47
CA GLN A 136 20.00 5.69 3.54
C GLN A 136 20.31 4.27 3.03
N PHE A 137 19.79 3.90 1.87
CA PHE A 137 19.88 2.54 1.32
C PHE A 137 20.74 2.46 0.05
N GLU A 138 21.41 3.55 -0.34
CA GLU A 138 22.16 3.58 -1.59
C GLU A 138 23.30 2.56 -1.56
N GLY A 139 23.27 1.62 -2.51
CA GLY A 139 24.29 0.58 -2.62
C GLY A 139 24.32 -0.43 -1.47
N SER A 140 23.26 -0.51 -0.65
CA SER A 140 23.19 -1.46 0.47
C SER A 140 22.42 -2.73 0.12
N SER A 141 22.63 -3.79 0.92
CA SER A 141 21.76 -4.96 0.95
C SER A 141 20.68 -4.77 2.02
N VAL A 142 19.42 -4.94 1.63
CA VAL A 142 18.26 -4.73 2.49
C VAL A 142 17.48 -6.03 2.64
N LEU A 143 17.10 -6.35 3.88
CA LEU A 143 16.23 -7.48 4.21
C LEU A 143 14.98 -6.98 4.93
N GLU A 144 13.81 -7.23 4.37
CA GLU A 144 12.54 -6.99 5.05
C GLU A 144 12.08 -8.27 5.77
N LEU A 145 11.83 -8.15 7.06
CA LEU A 145 11.27 -9.21 7.89
C LEU A 145 9.75 -9.08 7.97
N GLY A 146 9.03 -10.19 7.84
CA GLY A 146 7.57 -10.24 8.02
C GLY A 146 6.83 -9.34 7.02
N GLY A 147 7.22 -9.40 5.75
CA GLY A 147 6.82 -8.44 4.74
C GLY A 147 5.31 -8.35 4.52
N GLY A 148 4.55 -9.45 4.70
CA GLY A 148 3.10 -9.47 4.44
C GLY A 148 2.78 -9.11 2.99
N CYS A 149 2.62 -7.81 2.70
CA CYS A 149 2.46 -7.27 1.35
C CYS A 149 3.75 -6.67 0.74
N GLY A 150 4.81 -6.49 1.53
CA GLY A 150 6.17 -6.13 1.09
C GLY A 150 6.35 -4.65 0.75
N VAL A 151 5.41 -3.79 1.13
CA VAL A 151 5.39 -2.39 0.71
C VAL A 151 6.67 -1.63 1.11
N PRO A 152 7.16 -1.72 2.37
CA PRO A 152 8.42 -1.11 2.76
C PRO A 152 9.61 -1.55 1.89
N GLY A 153 9.76 -2.85 1.61
CA GLY A 153 10.85 -3.38 0.81
C GLY A 153 10.73 -2.96 -0.65
N ILE A 154 9.53 -3.00 -1.23
CA ILE A 154 9.32 -2.55 -2.61
C ILE A 154 9.59 -1.04 -2.71
N ALA A 155 9.13 -0.22 -1.75
CA ALA A 155 9.44 1.21 -1.67
C ALA A 155 10.96 1.45 -1.58
N CYS A 156 11.67 0.67 -0.76
CA CYS A 156 13.12 0.71 -0.69
C CYS A 156 13.77 0.42 -2.05
N GLY A 157 13.29 -0.62 -2.74
CA GLY A 157 13.78 -1.00 -4.06
C GLY A 157 13.57 0.09 -5.11
N VAL A 158 12.38 0.70 -5.15
CA VAL A 158 12.00 1.75 -6.12
C VAL A 158 12.74 3.06 -5.84
N TYR A 159 12.78 3.51 -4.58
CA TYR A 159 13.23 4.86 -4.24
C TYR A 159 14.68 4.93 -3.78
N GLY A 160 15.26 3.84 -3.27
CA GLY A 160 16.52 3.85 -2.51
C GLY A 160 17.77 3.46 -3.27
N ASN A 161 17.64 2.93 -4.50
CA ASN A 161 18.76 2.37 -5.28
C ASN A 161 19.69 1.41 -4.48
N PRO A 162 19.15 0.43 -3.72
CA PRO A 162 19.98 -0.56 -3.04
C PRO A 162 20.59 -1.56 -4.03
N LEU A 163 21.61 -2.32 -3.62
CA LEU A 163 22.10 -3.45 -4.41
C LEU A 163 21.06 -4.56 -4.49
N SER A 164 20.37 -4.84 -3.37
CA SER A 164 19.32 -5.85 -3.31
C SER A 164 18.33 -5.57 -2.19
N VAL A 165 17.08 -5.96 -2.40
CA VAL A 165 16.04 -6.05 -1.38
C VAL A 165 15.47 -7.47 -1.37
N GLN A 166 15.59 -8.15 -0.23
CA GLN A 166 14.95 -9.44 0.00
C GLN A 166 13.75 -9.25 0.92
N ILE A 167 12.56 -9.60 0.46
CA ILE A 167 11.32 -9.44 1.20
C ILE A 167 10.87 -10.80 1.72
N THR A 168 10.78 -10.95 3.04
CA THR A 168 10.62 -12.27 3.64
C THR A 168 9.30 -12.50 4.34
N ASP A 169 8.80 -13.72 4.20
CA ASP A 169 7.65 -14.22 4.96
C ASP A 169 7.79 -15.74 5.14
N LEU A 170 6.88 -16.34 5.91
CA LEU A 170 6.88 -17.77 6.21
C LEU A 170 6.07 -18.56 5.18
N THR A 171 4.87 -18.11 4.82
CA THR A 171 3.91 -18.96 4.10
C THR A 171 4.04 -18.85 2.59
N THR A 172 3.82 -19.96 1.87
CA THR A 172 3.84 -19.99 0.39
C THR A 172 2.79 -19.06 -0.22
N ALA A 173 1.63 -18.93 0.42
CA ALA A 173 0.57 -18.02 -0.01
C ALA A 173 1.05 -16.56 0.05
N THR A 174 1.63 -16.15 1.18
CA THR A 174 2.18 -14.79 1.34
C THR A 174 3.33 -14.54 0.37
N LEU A 175 4.24 -15.49 0.19
CA LEU A 175 5.35 -15.35 -0.76
C LEU A 175 4.87 -15.19 -2.21
N SER A 176 3.82 -15.90 -2.61
CA SER A 176 3.21 -15.74 -3.94
C SER A 176 2.63 -14.33 -4.09
N ASN A 177 2.04 -13.80 -3.03
CA ASN A 177 1.52 -12.44 -3.00
C ASN A 177 2.64 -11.38 -3.07
N LEU A 178 3.71 -11.57 -2.31
CA LEU A 178 4.90 -10.73 -2.34
C LEU A 178 5.50 -10.70 -3.75
N GLN A 179 5.67 -11.86 -4.38
CA GLN A 179 6.20 -11.93 -5.74
C GLN A 179 5.30 -11.20 -6.74
N PHE A 180 3.98 -11.33 -6.61
CA PHE A 180 3.03 -10.59 -7.43
C PHE A 180 3.19 -9.06 -7.28
N ASN A 181 3.34 -8.58 -6.04
CA ASN A 181 3.52 -7.15 -5.77
C ASN A 181 4.86 -6.62 -6.28
N ILE A 182 5.93 -7.42 -6.17
CA ILE A 182 7.23 -7.10 -6.78
C ILE A 182 7.08 -6.97 -8.29
N ASP A 183 6.38 -7.92 -8.93
CA ASP A 183 6.20 -7.95 -10.38
C ASP A 183 5.38 -6.79 -10.91
N LEU A 184 4.38 -6.35 -10.15
CA LEU A 184 3.54 -5.20 -10.45
C LEU A 184 4.32 -3.89 -10.54
N ASN A 185 5.39 -3.76 -9.74
CA ASN A 185 6.18 -2.53 -9.62
C ASN A 185 7.41 -2.48 -10.56
N ARG A 186 7.47 -3.35 -11.59
CA ARG A 186 8.58 -3.47 -12.56
C ARG A 186 8.68 -2.34 -13.59
N GLY A 187 8.75 -1.09 -13.13
CA GLY A 187 9.18 0.06 -13.92
C GLY A 187 10.55 0.55 -13.45
N ASP A 188 11.62 0.06 -14.08
CA ASP A 188 13.02 0.51 -13.90
C ASP A 188 13.46 0.74 -12.45
N TYR A 189 13.80 -0.32 -11.71
CA TYR A 189 14.63 -0.22 -10.49
C TYR A 189 16.08 0.23 -10.79
N GLY A 190 16.25 1.22 -11.69
CA GLY A 190 17.51 1.67 -12.25
C GLY A 190 18.33 0.58 -12.95
N GLY A 191 17.70 -0.55 -13.31
CA GLY A 191 18.35 -1.75 -13.85
C GLY A 191 19.42 -2.41 -12.98
N ARG A 192 19.64 -1.95 -11.73
CA ARG A 192 20.72 -2.39 -10.84
C ARG A 192 20.21 -3.08 -9.58
N THR A 193 19.10 -2.64 -9.02
CA THR A 193 18.54 -3.22 -7.80
C THR A 193 17.87 -4.56 -8.09
N ARG A 194 18.22 -5.60 -7.32
CA ARG A 194 17.48 -6.87 -7.32
C ARG A 194 16.43 -6.87 -6.20
N VAL A 195 15.15 -6.99 -6.53
CA VAL A 195 14.07 -7.17 -5.54
C VAL A 195 13.48 -8.57 -5.68
N GLU A 196 13.46 -9.35 -4.60
CA GLU A 196 12.98 -10.73 -4.60
C GLU A 196 12.25 -11.10 -3.30
N SER A 197 11.25 -11.98 -3.39
CA SER A 197 10.62 -12.56 -2.20
C SER A 197 11.34 -13.84 -1.79
N PHE A 198 11.50 -14.07 -0.48
CA PHE A 198 12.28 -15.18 0.06
C PHE A 198 11.63 -15.78 1.32
N ARG A 199 11.58 -17.11 1.43
CA ARG A 199 11.04 -17.76 2.63
C ARG A 199 12.06 -17.66 3.77
N LEU A 200 11.67 -17.09 4.90
CA LEU A 200 12.51 -17.06 6.11
C LEU A 200 11.70 -17.56 7.30
N ASP A 201 12.08 -18.73 7.81
CA ASP A 201 11.53 -19.28 9.04
C ASP A 201 12.42 -18.83 10.20
N TRP A 202 11.88 -17.97 11.05
CA TRP A 202 12.64 -17.37 12.16
C TRP A 202 13.21 -18.43 13.11
N ALA A 203 12.54 -19.58 13.24
CA ALA A 203 12.95 -20.69 14.10
C ALA A 203 13.98 -21.62 13.46
N ASP A 204 14.20 -21.54 12.15
CA ASP A 204 15.13 -22.39 11.42
C ASP A 204 16.22 -21.56 10.71
N GLU A 205 17.39 -21.48 11.35
CA GLU A 205 18.57 -20.77 10.82
C GLU A 205 19.04 -21.30 9.45
N ALA A 206 18.72 -22.55 9.09
CA ALA A 206 19.05 -23.09 7.77
C ALA A 206 18.29 -22.37 6.64
N THR A 207 17.23 -21.64 6.98
CA THR A 207 16.47 -20.81 6.04
C THR A 207 17.02 -19.39 5.92
N TYR A 208 18.01 -18.99 6.73
CA TYR A 208 18.54 -17.62 6.68
C TYR A 208 19.34 -17.39 5.40
N PRO A 209 19.38 -16.15 4.87
CA PRO A 209 20.20 -15.83 3.70
C PRO A 209 21.68 -16.13 3.96
N GLU A 210 22.41 -16.58 2.93
CA GLU A 210 23.85 -16.92 3.03
C GLU A 210 24.72 -15.73 3.46
N GLY A 211 24.25 -14.51 3.20
CA GLY A 211 24.90 -13.26 3.59
C GLY A 211 24.11 -12.48 4.63
N LYS A 212 24.80 -11.54 5.29
CA LYS A 212 24.19 -10.58 6.20
C LYS A 212 23.78 -9.32 5.44
N ALA A 213 22.62 -8.78 5.78
CA ALA A 213 22.12 -7.54 5.23
C ALA A 213 22.76 -6.33 5.94
N ASP A 214 23.01 -5.26 5.19
CA ASP A 214 23.46 -3.97 5.74
C ASP A 214 22.33 -3.26 6.49
N SER A 215 21.09 -3.43 6.00
CA SER A 215 19.89 -2.88 6.59
C SER A 215 18.80 -3.93 6.73
N ILE A 216 18.15 -3.97 7.88
CA ILE A 216 16.91 -4.71 8.07
C ILE A 216 15.78 -3.71 8.23
N ILE A 217 14.63 -3.99 7.61
CA ILE A 217 13.40 -3.23 7.81
C ILE A 217 12.31 -4.19 8.32
N GLY A 218 11.43 -3.71 9.18
CA GLY A 218 10.32 -4.52 9.69
C GLY A 218 9.22 -3.71 10.35
N ALA A 219 7.98 -4.19 10.27
CA ALA A 219 6.82 -3.54 10.83
C ALA A 219 6.08 -4.49 11.77
N ASP A 220 5.71 -4.01 12.95
CA ASP A 220 4.85 -4.70 13.92
C ASP A 220 5.22 -6.18 14.16
N LEU A 221 6.53 -6.47 14.15
CA LEU A 221 7.09 -7.83 14.26
C LEU A 221 6.88 -8.47 15.64
N VAL A 222 6.55 -7.67 16.65
CA VAL A 222 6.42 -8.11 18.04
C VAL A 222 4.97 -7.99 18.48
N TYR A 223 4.23 -9.11 18.42
CA TYR A 223 2.83 -9.19 18.84
C TYR A 223 2.65 -9.74 20.26
N THR A 224 3.62 -10.52 20.76
CA THR A 224 3.63 -11.17 22.08
C THR A 224 5.06 -11.27 22.64
N ASP A 225 5.21 -11.44 23.95
CA ASP A 225 6.55 -11.51 24.60
C ASP A 225 7.40 -12.72 24.17
N ASP A 226 6.79 -13.82 23.76
CA ASP A 226 7.45 -15.07 23.36
C ASP A 226 8.21 -14.97 22.03
N ILE A 227 7.86 -14.02 21.15
CA ILE A 227 8.58 -13.80 19.90
C ILE A 227 9.89 -13.03 20.11
N VAL A 228 10.04 -12.31 21.23
CA VAL A 228 11.18 -11.41 21.47
C VAL A 228 12.53 -12.13 21.41
N PRO A 229 12.75 -13.27 22.11
CA PRO A 229 14.03 -13.98 22.02
C PRO A 229 14.32 -14.48 20.60
N LEU A 230 13.28 -14.89 19.88
CA LEU A 230 13.40 -15.38 18.51
C LEU A 230 13.82 -14.25 17.56
N LEU A 231 13.16 -13.09 17.63
CA LEU A 231 13.46 -11.95 16.78
C LEU A 231 14.87 -11.40 17.04
N LEU A 232 15.31 -11.33 18.30
CA LEU A 232 16.69 -10.95 18.63
C LEU A 232 17.71 -11.88 17.97
N LYS A 233 17.45 -13.20 18.01
CA LYS A 233 18.29 -14.20 17.35
C LYS A 233 18.32 -14.02 15.82
N VAL A 234 17.17 -13.75 15.21
CA VAL A 234 17.08 -13.46 13.77
C VAL A 234 17.92 -12.25 13.42
N LEU A 235 17.74 -11.12 14.12
CA LEU A 235 18.53 -9.90 13.90
C LEU A 235 20.02 -10.14 14.06
N ASP A 236 20.42 -10.97 15.04
CA ASP A 236 21.82 -11.34 15.23
C ASP A 236 22.39 -12.20 14.10
N GLY A 237 21.58 -13.12 13.57
CA GLY A 237 21.92 -13.99 12.44
C GLY A 237 22.07 -13.20 11.15
N VAL A 238 21.12 -12.32 10.84
CA VAL A 238 20.98 -11.75 9.49
C VAL A 238 21.48 -10.32 9.33
N LEU A 239 21.72 -9.56 10.41
CA LEU A 239 22.28 -8.20 10.30
C LEU A 239 23.82 -8.20 10.29
N ALA A 240 24.39 -7.39 9.40
CA ALA A 240 25.82 -7.12 9.34
C ALA A 240 26.28 -6.30 10.56
N LYS A 241 27.56 -6.42 10.92
CA LYS A 241 28.15 -5.57 11.96
C LYS A 241 28.18 -4.13 11.47
N GLY A 242 27.73 -3.19 12.29
CA GLY A 242 27.55 -1.79 11.89
C GLY A 242 26.27 -1.53 11.08
N GLY A 243 25.49 -2.58 10.79
CA GLY A 243 24.22 -2.48 10.09
C GLY A 243 23.11 -1.83 10.92
N SER A 244 22.05 -1.44 10.24
CA SER A 244 20.91 -0.74 10.84
C SER A 244 19.64 -1.57 10.78
N PHE A 245 18.82 -1.49 11.82
CA PHE A 245 17.47 -2.05 11.86
C PHE A 245 16.46 -0.90 11.97
N PHE A 246 15.66 -0.73 10.92
CA PHE A 246 14.56 0.24 10.86
C PHE A 246 13.25 -0.46 11.21
N TYR A 247 12.60 0.02 12.25
CA TYR A 247 11.45 -0.66 12.83
C TYR A 247 10.28 0.30 13.02
N CYS A 248 9.10 -0.12 12.59
CA CYS A 248 7.85 0.58 12.83
C CYS A 248 6.96 -0.25 13.78
N ALA A 249 6.39 0.39 14.80
CA ALA A 249 5.42 -0.26 15.69
C ALA A 249 4.37 0.74 16.20
N PRO A 250 3.17 0.26 16.62
CA PRO A 250 2.16 1.12 17.26
C PRO A 250 2.69 1.86 18.50
N ASP A 251 2.27 3.11 18.71
CA ASP A 251 2.71 3.95 19.83
C ASP A 251 2.02 3.62 21.16
N ASP A 252 0.84 3.01 21.11
CA ASP A 252 0.12 2.42 22.24
C ASP A 252 0.71 1.07 22.66
N GLY A 253 1.54 0.49 21.79
CA GLY A 253 2.36 -0.68 22.01
C GLY A 253 1.68 -2.02 21.76
N ARG A 254 2.51 -3.06 21.65
CA ARG A 254 2.13 -4.48 21.65
C ARG A 254 2.70 -5.17 22.89
N ALA A 255 2.11 -6.30 23.29
CA ALA A 255 2.74 -7.18 24.28
C ALA A 255 4.13 -7.59 23.76
N GLY A 256 5.16 -7.46 24.59
CA GLY A 256 6.55 -7.70 24.17
C GLY A 256 7.30 -6.51 23.56
N LEU A 257 6.64 -5.47 23.05
CA LEU A 257 7.35 -4.36 22.39
C LEU A 257 8.34 -3.67 23.32
N LYS A 258 7.90 -3.33 24.54
CA LYS A 258 8.78 -2.72 25.55
C LYS A 258 9.96 -3.63 25.89
N THR A 259 9.68 -4.92 26.13
CA THR A 259 10.68 -5.95 26.42
C THR A 259 11.73 -6.03 25.31
N PHE A 260 11.29 -5.99 24.05
CA PHE A 260 12.15 -6.03 22.87
C PHE A 260 13.05 -4.80 22.77
N ILE A 261 12.51 -3.59 22.90
CA ILE A 261 13.30 -2.35 22.85
C ILE A 261 14.33 -2.31 23.99
N GLU A 262 13.94 -2.72 25.20
CA GLU A 262 14.86 -2.81 26.35
C GLU A 262 15.97 -3.85 26.10
N ALA A 263 15.64 -5.00 25.49
CA ALA A 263 16.61 -6.02 25.15
C ALA A 263 17.62 -5.54 24.09
N LEU A 264 17.19 -4.81 23.06
CA LEU A 264 18.10 -4.20 22.09
C LEU A 264 19.07 -3.22 22.77
N ARG A 265 18.54 -2.31 23.60
CA ARG A 265 19.34 -1.34 24.36
C ARG A 265 20.35 -2.03 25.29
N GLY A 266 19.96 -3.11 25.94
CA GLY A 266 20.84 -3.93 26.78
C GLY A 266 21.84 -4.81 25.99
N GLY A 267 21.52 -5.12 24.74
CA GLY A 267 22.27 -6.02 23.86
C GLY A 267 23.35 -5.35 23.01
N GLY A 268 23.74 -4.12 23.33
CA GLY A 268 24.80 -3.39 22.60
C GLY A 268 24.33 -2.68 21.32
N TRP A 269 23.02 -2.51 21.15
CA TRP A 269 22.45 -1.71 20.07
C TRP A 269 22.33 -0.24 20.48
N GLU A 270 22.68 0.64 19.55
CA GLU A 270 22.50 2.07 19.70
C GLU A 270 21.14 2.50 19.11
N VAL A 271 20.39 3.31 19.85
CA VAL A 271 19.17 3.93 19.33
C VAL A 271 19.55 5.25 18.66
N ARG A 272 19.53 5.28 17.32
CA ARG A 272 19.80 6.50 16.54
C ARG A 272 18.54 7.32 16.32
N ARG A 273 17.40 6.66 16.19
CA ARG A 273 16.09 7.30 16.00
C ARG A 273 15.05 6.60 16.86
N GLU A 274 14.21 7.39 17.52
CA GLU A 274 13.03 6.97 18.27
C GLU A 274 12.05 8.15 18.23
N VAL A 275 11.26 8.19 17.17
CA VAL A 275 10.40 9.34 16.87
C VAL A 275 8.97 8.89 16.65
N LYS A 276 8.04 9.72 17.11
CA LYS A 276 6.63 9.52 16.81
C LYS A 276 6.36 9.89 15.36
N ALA A 277 5.59 9.06 14.67
CA ALA A 277 5.14 9.34 13.31
C ALA A 277 4.36 10.67 13.27
N GLU A 278 4.76 11.55 12.35
CA GLU A 278 4.08 12.83 12.08
C GLU A 278 2.75 12.60 11.36
N GLY A 279 1.90 13.64 11.30
CA GLY A 279 0.52 13.55 10.78
C GLY A 279 0.37 12.90 9.40
N GLU A 280 1.35 13.08 8.50
CA GLU A 280 1.35 12.48 7.16
C GLU A 280 1.54 10.94 7.12
N TYR A 281 1.87 10.35 8.28
CA TYR A 281 2.16 8.93 8.53
C TYR A 281 1.20 8.31 9.57
N LEU A 282 0.00 8.87 9.78
CA LEU A 282 -0.93 8.43 10.84
C LEU A 282 -2.14 7.62 10.35
N GLU A 283 -2.29 7.42 9.04
CA GLU A 283 -3.57 6.97 8.46
C GLU A 283 -3.38 5.73 7.60
N ASN A 284 -4.23 4.72 7.87
CA ASN A 284 -4.48 3.63 6.95
C ASN A 284 -5.40 4.16 5.83
N PRO A 285 -5.04 4.04 4.55
CA PRO A 285 -5.98 4.33 3.47
C PRO A 285 -7.20 3.38 3.39
N LEU A 286 -7.29 2.35 4.23
CA LEU A 286 -8.27 1.25 4.19
C LEU A 286 -8.94 1.08 5.57
N GLU A 287 -10.27 1.12 5.65
CA GLU A 287 -11.02 1.05 6.92
C GLU A 287 -11.51 -0.37 7.29
N SER A 288 -11.20 -1.43 6.50
CA SER A 288 -11.77 -2.77 6.73
C SER A 288 -11.03 -3.57 7.79
N LYS A 289 -11.78 -4.32 8.62
CA LYS A 289 -11.28 -5.16 9.74
C LYS A 289 -11.11 -6.64 9.36
N ASP A 290 -10.98 -6.95 8.08
CA ASP A 290 -11.00 -8.34 7.57
C ASP A 290 -9.61 -8.74 7.08
N ASP A 291 -8.88 -9.49 7.92
CA ASP A 291 -7.42 -9.66 7.83
C ASP A 291 -6.98 -10.85 6.94
N GLU A 292 -7.91 -11.68 6.44
CA GLU A 292 -7.57 -13.02 5.90
C GLU A 292 -7.50 -13.13 4.36
N MET A 293 -7.95 -12.14 3.58
CA MET A 293 -8.09 -12.28 2.11
C MET A 293 -7.50 -11.11 1.29
N CYS A 294 -6.52 -10.43 1.85
CA CYS A 294 -6.11 -9.10 1.39
C CYS A 294 -4.84 -9.16 0.50
N PHE A 295 -5.01 -9.43 -0.80
CA PHE A 295 -3.89 -9.57 -1.77
C PHE A 295 -3.05 -8.29 -1.94
N LEU A 296 -3.62 -7.11 -1.73
CA LEU A 296 -2.92 -5.84 -1.89
C LEU A 296 -3.13 -4.89 -0.73
N CYS A 297 -3.37 -5.43 0.47
CA CYS A 297 -3.60 -4.55 1.60
C CYS A 297 -2.28 -4.01 2.15
N PHE A 298 -2.13 -2.71 1.95
CA PHE A 298 -1.47 -1.73 2.81
C PHE A 298 -2.11 -1.71 4.20
N ASN A 299 -2.36 -2.87 4.81
CA ASN A 299 -3.05 -2.97 6.09
C ASN A 299 -2.08 -2.54 7.19
N GLU A 300 -2.12 -1.26 7.53
CA GLU A 300 -1.68 -0.78 8.83
C GLU A 300 -2.92 -0.65 9.71
N LEU A 301 -2.91 -1.27 10.88
CA LEU A 301 -4.04 -1.34 11.80
C LEU A 301 -4.72 0.04 11.99
N GLY A 302 -6.06 0.11 11.84
CA GLY A 302 -6.82 1.38 11.80
C GLY A 302 -6.51 2.37 12.94
N GLU A 303 -6.61 3.68 12.68
CA GLU A 303 -6.25 4.81 13.58
C GLU A 303 -5.24 4.45 14.69
N LYS A 304 -4.03 4.04 14.31
CA LYS A 304 -2.91 3.91 15.24
C LYS A 304 -1.84 4.91 14.88
N ARG A 305 -1.36 5.61 15.90
CA ARG A 305 -0.13 6.40 15.78
C ARG A 305 1.04 5.43 15.86
N PHE A 306 2.09 5.69 15.10
CA PHE A 306 3.27 4.83 15.04
C PHE A 306 4.49 5.46 15.70
N MET A 307 5.43 4.61 16.09
CA MET A 307 6.79 4.97 16.46
C MET A 307 7.75 4.41 15.41
N PHE A 308 8.66 5.25 14.97
CA PHE A 308 9.75 4.90 14.06
C PHE A 308 11.06 4.80 14.83
N TYR A 309 11.72 3.65 14.71
CA TYR A 309 12.97 3.36 15.37
C TYR A 309 14.08 3.05 14.37
N GLU A 310 15.29 3.55 14.65
CA GLU A 310 16.51 3.12 13.99
C GLU A 310 17.49 2.63 15.04
N PHE A 311 17.81 1.35 14.99
CA PHE A 311 18.81 0.72 15.84
C PHE A 311 20.05 0.42 15.03
N VAL A 312 21.24 0.61 15.60
CA VAL A 312 22.51 0.26 14.95
C VAL A 312 23.28 -0.70 15.81
N LYS A 313 23.75 -1.79 15.19
CA LYS A 313 24.52 -2.83 15.85
C LYS A 313 26.01 -2.46 15.87
N ARG A 314 26.56 -2.22 17.06
CA ARG A 314 27.98 -1.86 17.25
C ARG A 314 28.96 -3.03 17.06
#